data_AF-A0A2E6ZQ27-F1
#
_entry.id   AF-A0A2E6ZQ27-F1
#
_cell.length_a   1.000
_cell.length_b   1.000
_cell.length_c   1.000
_cell.angle_alpha   90.00
_cell.angle_beta   90.00
_cell.angle_gamma   90.00
#
_symmetry.space_group_name_H-M   'P 1'
#
loop_
_entity.id
_entity.type
_entity.pdbx_description
1 polymer ?
#
loop_
_entity_poly.entity_id
_entity_poly.type
_entity_poly.pdbx_seq_one_letter_code
_entity_poly.pdbx_strand_id
1 'polypeptide(L)'
;MDLTQLVNELVEVSKSGTRVPGFRGKTMIDADRLGTLISELQNNMPSGVQEAQTIITQKDSIISQAQMEASRILDEARNTAAQMASEASAEQQEKVSDSEVLRVANNKGEEIVATASGEAQVLVTSAQDEVQTVIQDAQRRAYSLINDAETQAAELRQGADRYSMEVLSSIEEQLSNQLGQVRRGLDALNITQTPRQSQGNTVETSNTPS
;
A
#
# COMPACT_ATOMS: atom_id res chain seq x y z
N MET A 1 -88.68 3.80 -42.33
CA MET A 1 -88.85 2.64 -41.44
C MET A 1 -87.50 2.34 -40.82
N ASP A 2 -87.47 2.00 -39.53
CA ASP A 2 -86.23 1.54 -38.89
C ASP A 2 -85.83 0.17 -39.47
N LEU A 3 -84.53 -0.14 -39.54
CA LEU A 3 -83.99 -1.39 -40.10
C LEU A 3 -84.64 -2.62 -39.46
N THR A 4 -84.90 -2.55 -38.15
CA THR A 4 -85.61 -3.56 -37.37
C THR A 4 -87.06 -3.77 -37.84
N GLN A 5 -87.74 -2.71 -38.26
CA GLN A 5 -89.10 -2.80 -38.79
C GLN A 5 -89.12 -3.45 -40.18
N LEU A 6 -88.17 -3.13 -41.05
CA LEU A 6 -88.02 -3.78 -42.36
C LEU A 6 -87.70 -5.28 -42.23
N VAL A 7 -86.79 -5.64 -41.32
CA VAL A 7 -86.48 -7.06 -41.04
C VAL A 7 -87.71 -7.78 -40.50
N ASN A 8 -88.47 -7.16 -39.59
CA ASN A 8 -89.69 -7.74 -39.06
C ASN A 8 -90.77 -7.90 -40.14
N GLU A 9 -90.93 -6.93 -41.04
CA GLU A 9 -91.88 -7.04 -42.15
C GLU A 9 -91.45 -8.10 -43.17
N LEU A 10 -90.15 -8.24 -43.46
CA LEU A 10 -89.61 -9.32 -44.29
C LEU A 10 -89.93 -10.70 -43.68
N VAL A 11 -89.78 -10.83 -42.37
CA VAL A 11 -90.13 -12.04 -41.62
C VAL A 11 -91.64 -12.32 -41.69
N GLU A 12 -92.50 -11.30 -41.61
CA GLU A 12 -93.95 -11.46 -41.73
C GLU A 12 -94.41 -11.78 -43.16
N VAL A 13 -93.78 -11.20 -44.19
CA VAL A 13 -94.01 -11.57 -45.60
C VAL A 13 -93.58 -13.01 -45.86
N SER A 14 -92.49 -13.48 -45.24
CA SER A 14 -92.08 -14.88 -45.31
C SER A 14 -93.09 -15.84 -44.65
N LYS A 15 -93.82 -15.41 -43.61
CA LYS A 15 -94.80 -16.24 -42.90
C LYS A 15 -96.20 -16.21 -43.54
N SER A 16 -96.58 -15.08 -44.17
CA SER A 16 -97.90 -14.85 -44.75
C SER A 16 -98.05 -15.34 -46.20
N GLY A 17 -96.98 -15.87 -46.80
CA GLY A 17 -97.04 -16.42 -48.15
C GLY A 17 -98.01 -17.60 -48.26
N THR A 18 -98.69 -17.70 -49.41
CA THR A 18 -99.72 -18.71 -49.64
C THR A 18 -99.08 -20.04 -50.03
N ARG A 19 -99.37 -21.12 -49.31
CA ARG A 19 -98.86 -22.46 -49.66
C ARG A 19 -99.57 -22.97 -50.91
N VAL A 20 -98.82 -23.20 -51.97
CA VAL A 20 -99.36 -23.61 -53.27
C VAL A 20 -99.72 -25.11 -53.28
N PRO A 21 -100.97 -25.47 -53.63
CA PRO A 21 -101.37 -26.87 -53.74
C PRO A 21 -100.53 -27.61 -54.80
N GLY A 22 -100.04 -28.81 -54.47
CA GLY A 22 -99.24 -29.65 -55.38
C GLY A 22 -97.71 -29.50 -55.24
N PHE A 23 -97.21 -28.41 -54.62
CA PHE A 23 -95.78 -28.20 -54.40
C PHE A 23 -95.46 -28.28 -52.90
N ARG A 24 -95.15 -29.49 -52.41
CA ARG A 24 -94.82 -29.73 -51.01
C ARG A 24 -93.62 -28.88 -50.58
N GLY A 25 -93.81 -28.10 -49.51
CA GLY A 25 -92.76 -27.27 -48.91
C GLY A 25 -92.50 -25.91 -49.57
N LYS A 26 -93.24 -25.55 -50.63
CA LYS A 26 -93.09 -24.24 -51.29
C LYS A 26 -94.18 -23.27 -50.87
N THR A 27 -93.77 -22.06 -50.52
CA THR A 27 -94.65 -20.95 -50.21
C THR A 27 -94.55 -19.93 -51.33
N MET A 28 -95.68 -19.53 -51.90
CA MET A 28 -95.75 -18.48 -52.91
C MET A 28 -95.71 -17.13 -52.20
N ILE A 29 -94.71 -16.34 -52.56
CA ILE A 29 -94.45 -15.01 -52.04
C ILE A 29 -94.48 -14.06 -53.23
N ASP A 30 -95.03 -12.88 -53.03
CA ASP A 30 -95.00 -11.80 -54.01
C ASP A 30 -93.54 -11.36 -54.22
N ALA A 31 -93.00 -11.64 -55.41
CA ALA A 31 -91.62 -11.36 -55.76
C ALA A 31 -91.35 -9.85 -55.86
N ASP A 32 -92.34 -9.05 -56.25
CA ASP A 32 -92.21 -7.61 -56.39
C ASP A 32 -92.15 -6.97 -54.99
N ARG A 33 -93.01 -7.41 -54.07
CA ARG A 33 -93.00 -6.97 -52.68
C ARG A 33 -91.73 -7.39 -51.94
N LEU A 34 -91.26 -8.61 -52.14
CA LEU A 34 -90.01 -9.12 -51.56
C LEU A 34 -88.79 -8.35 -52.10
N GLY A 35 -88.76 -8.10 -53.41
CA GLY A 35 -87.72 -7.31 -54.06
C GLY A 35 -87.65 -5.89 -53.49
N THR A 36 -88.80 -5.25 -53.29
CA THR A 36 -88.90 -3.90 -52.71
C THR A 36 -88.32 -3.85 -51.29
N LEU A 37 -88.69 -4.80 -50.43
CA LEU A 37 -88.18 -4.89 -49.05
C LEU A 37 -86.67 -5.16 -49.01
N ILE A 38 -86.14 -6.02 -49.89
CA ILE A 38 -84.70 -6.29 -49.98
C ILE A 38 -83.94 -5.04 -50.46
N SER A 39 -84.47 -4.33 -51.47
CA SER A 39 -83.87 -3.08 -51.94
C SER A 39 -83.91 -1.99 -50.88
N GLU A 40 -84.99 -1.87 -50.12
CA GLU A 40 -85.08 -0.91 -49.01
C GLU A 40 -84.14 -1.27 -47.85
N LEU A 41 -83.93 -2.56 -47.55
CA LEU A 41 -82.90 -3.02 -46.62
C LEU A 41 -81.49 -2.68 -47.10
N GLN A 42 -81.21 -2.95 -48.37
CA GLN A 42 -79.92 -2.64 -49.00
C GLN A 42 -79.64 -1.14 -49.13
N ASN A 43 -80.67 -0.29 -49.19
CA ASN A 43 -80.53 1.16 -49.23
C ASN A 43 -80.38 1.79 -47.84
N ASN A 44 -80.90 1.14 -46.78
CA ASN A 44 -80.83 1.64 -45.40
C ASN A 44 -79.66 1.05 -44.58
N MET A 45 -79.06 -0.07 -45.01
CA MET A 45 -77.84 -0.66 -44.43
C MET A 45 -76.49 0.08 -44.72
N PRO A 46 -76.28 0.78 -45.86
CA PRO A 46 -74.97 1.34 -46.23
C PRO A 46 -74.51 2.47 -45.32
N SER A 47 -75.43 3.32 -44.83
CA SER A 47 -75.09 4.54 -44.10
C SER A 47 -74.44 4.25 -42.75
N GLY A 48 -74.98 3.33 -41.96
CA GLY A 48 -74.42 3.00 -40.64
C GLY A 48 -73.07 2.28 -40.70
N VAL A 49 -72.85 1.44 -41.73
CA VAL A 49 -71.55 0.77 -41.94
C VAL A 49 -70.49 1.75 -42.45
N GLN A 50 -70.88 2.68 -43.34
CA GLN A 50 -69.98 3.74 -43.82
C GLN A 50 -69.61 4.72 -42.71
N GLU A 51 -70.55 5.08 -41.83
CA GLU A 51 -70.31 5.92 -40.67
C GLU A 51 -69.33 5.23 -39.69
N ALA A 52 -69.56 3.95 -39.37
CA ALA A 52 -68.66 3.18 -38.52
C ALA A 52 -67.25 3.08 -39.11
N GLN A 53 -67.12 2.85 -40.43
CA GLN A 53 -65.81 2.80 -41.11
C GLN A 53 -65.09 4.16 -41.07
N THR A 54 -65.85 5.25 -41.19
CA THR A 54 -65.32 6.63 -41.09
C THR A 54 -64.82 6.91 -39.68
N ILE A 55 -65.57 6.53 -38.65
CA ILE A 55 -65.18 6.66 -37.24
C ILE A 55 -63.91 5.86 -36.95
N ILE A 56 -63.80 4.62 -37.45
CA ILE A 56 -62.59 3.81 -37.29
C ILE A 56 -61.39 4.50 -37.95
N THR A 57 -61.54 4.98 -39.19
CA THR A 57 -60.47 5.67 -39.91
C THR A 57 -60.05 6.96 -39.21
N GLN A 58 -61.00 7.75 -38.71
CA GLN A 58 -60.75 8.95 -37.92
C GLN A 58 -60.03 8.63 -36.61
N LYS A 59 -60.47 7.59 -35.90
CA LYS A 59 -59.81 7.10 -34.68
C LYS A 59 -58.36 6.69 -34.95
N ASP A 60 -58.12 5.92 -36.00
CA ASP A 60 -56.77 5.47 -36.36
C ASP A 60 -55.87 6.66 -36.71
N SER A 61 -56.41 7.67 -37.42
CA SER A 61 -55.72 8.92 -37.68
C SER A 61 -55.40 9.69 -36.39
N ILE A 62 -56.34 9.80 -35.46
CA ILE A 62 -56.14 10.47 -34.16
C ILE A 62 -55.07 9.75 -33.35
N ILE A 63 -55.11 8.42 -33.29
CA ILE A 63 -54.11 7.61 -32.57
C ILE A 63 -52.72 7.82 -33.18
N SER A 64 -52.62 7.77 -34.51
CA SER A 64 -51.35 8.01 -35.21
C SER A 64 -50.81 9.41 -34.93
N GLN A 65 -51.66 10.45 -35.00
CA GLN A 65 -51.29 11.82 -34.66
C GLN A 65 -50.82 11.95 -33.20
N ALA A 66 -51.55 11.35 -32.26
CA ALA A 66 -51.19 11.37 -30.84
C ALA A 66 -49.86 10.65 -30.57
N GLN A 67 -49.61 9.52 -31.25
CA GLN A 67 -48.35 8.78 -31.14
C GLN A 67 -47.16 9.56 -31.72
N MET A 68 -47.36 10.24 -32.86
CA MET A 68 -46.34 11.12 -33.44
C MET A 68 -46.01 12.29 -32.51
N GLU A 69 -47.03 12.95 -31.95
CA GLU A 69 -46.81 14.08 -31.04
C GLU A 69 -46.17 13.63 -29.71
N ALA A 70 -46.59 12.49 -29.17
CA ALA A 70 -45.95 11.92 -27.98
C ALA A 70 -44.47 11.59 -28.22
N SER A 71 -44.14 11.05 -29.39
CA SER A 71 -42.75 10.76 -29.79
C SER A 71 -41.95 12.06 -29.92
N ARG A 72 -42.54 13.08 -30.58
CA ARG A 72 -41.94 14.41 -30.72
C ARG A 72 -41.61 15.03 -29.35
N ILE A 73 -42.56 15.00 -28.42
CA ILE A 73 -42.38 15.54 -27.07
C ILE A 73 -41.29 14.77 -26.31
N LEU A 74 -41.26 13.44 -26.42
CA LEU A 74 -40.23 12.61 -25.77
C LEU A 74 -38.83 12.92 -26.30
N ASP A 75 -38.69 13.06 -27.61
CA ASP A 75 -37.41 13.37 -28.23
C ASP A 75 -36.95 14.79 -27.87
N GLU A 76 -37.86 15.76 -27.88
CA GLU A 76 -37.58 17.14 -27.45
C GLU A 76 -37.17 17.20 -25.97
N ALA A 77 -37.88 16.49 -25.09
CA ALA A 77 -37.55 16.40 -23.67
C ALA A 77 -36.19 15.71 -23.44
N ARG A 78 -35.89 14.64 -24.17
CA ARG A 78 -34.59 13.96 -24.11
C ARG A 78 -33.45 14.84 -24.59
N ASN A 79 -33.63 15.55 -25.70
CA ASN A 79 -32.64 16.47 -26.21
C ASN A 79 -32.38 17.62 -25.23
N THR A 80 -33.44 18.18 -24.66
CA THR A 80 -33.33 19.25 -23.65
C THR A 80 -32.64 18.73 -22.38
N ALA A 81 -32.99 17.54 -21.91
CA ALA A 81 -32.33 16.91 -20.76
C ALA A 81 -30.85 16.63 -21.01
N ALA A 82 -30.50 16.12 -22.19
CA ALA A 82 -29.12 15.90 -22.59
C ALA A 82 -28.33 17.22 -22.67
N GLN A 83 -28.94 18.27 -23.24
CA GLN A 83 -28.34 19.59 -23.31
C GLN A 83 -28.13 20.18 -21.91
N MET A 84 -29.14 20.18 -21.05
CA MET A 84 -29.02 20.65 -19.66
C MET A 84 -27.95 19.87 -18.88
N ALA A 85 -27.88 18.55 -19.05
CA ALA A 85 -26.86 17.74 -18.39
C ALA A 85 -25.44 18.09 -18.89
N SER A 86 -25.28 18.32 -20.19
CA SER A 86 -24.02 18.75 -20.79
C SER A 86 -23.59 20.14 -20.29
N GLU A 87 -24.51 21.09 -20.28
CA GLU A 87 -24.27 22.45 -19.78
C GLU A 87 -23.90 22.46 -18.29
N ALA A 88 -24.66 21.74 -17.46
CA ALA A 88 -24.38 21.60 -16.03
C ALA A 88 -23.01 20.94 -15.77
N SER A 89 -22.63 19.94 -16.56
CA SER A 89 -21.32 19.29 -16.44
C SER A 89 -20.18 20.24 -16.83
N ALA A 90 -20.35 21.04 -17.89
CA ALA A 90 -19.37 22.03 -18.31
C ALA A 90 -19.20 23.13 -17.24
N GLU A 91 -20.29 23.66 -16.71
CA GLU A 91 -20.28 24.67 -15.64
C GLU A 91 -19.66 24.11 -14.34
N GLN A 92 -19.96 22.86 -14.00
CA GLN A 92 -19.37 22.20 -12.84
C GLN A 92 -17.86 22.00 -13.02
N GLN A 93 -17.41 21.60 -14.21
CA GLN A 93 -15.99 21.45 -14.49
C GLN A 93 -15.26 22.78 -14.39
N GLU A 94 -15.85 23.88 -14.87
CA GLU A 94 -15.31 25.24 -14.73
C GLU A 94 -15.21 25.66 -13.26
N LYS A 95 -16.28 25.46 -12.48
CA LYS A 95 -16.32 25.79 -11.05
C LYS A 95 -15.37 24.96 -10.18
N VAL A 96 -15.15 23.69 -10.55
CA VAL A 96 -14.26 22.78 -9.81
C VAL A 96 -12.80 22.97 -10.20
N SER A 97 -12.53 23.25 -11.48
CA SER A 97 -11.16 23.45 -12.00
C SER A 97 -10.43 24.59 -11.30
N ASP A 98 -11.15 25.66 -10.94
CA ASP A 98 -10.60 26.85 -10.27
C ASP A 98 -11.14 27.04 -8.85
N SER A 99 -11.63 25.96 -8.23
CA SER A 99 -12.08 26.03 -6.84
C SER A 99 -10.96 26.61 -5.98
N GLU A 100 -11.23 27.78 -5.38
CA GLU A 100 -10.29 28.45 -4.48
C GLU A 100 -9.81 27.50 -3.38
N VAL A 101 -10.64 26.53 -3.00
CA VAL A 101 -10.29 25.48 -2.04
C VAL A 101 -9.16 24.58 -2.57
N LEU A 102 -9.22 24.15 -3.83
CA LEU A 102 -8.17 23.33 -4.46
C LEU A 102 -6.85 24.11 -4.58
N ARG A 103 -6.92 25.37 -5.00
CA ARG A 103 -5.75 26.26 -5.08
C ARG A 103 -5.12 26.49 -3.71
N VAL A 104 -5.92 26.81 -2.69
CA VAL A 104 -5.45 27.01 -1.32
C VAL A 104 -4.89 25.72 -0.72
N ALA A 105 -5.54 24.58 -0.96
CA ALA A 105 -5.05 23.29 -0.51
C ALA A 105 -3.70 22.92 -1.14
N ASN A 106 -3.53 23.14 -2.45
CA ASN A 106 -2.26 22.91 -3.14
C ASN A 106 -1.16 23.82 -2.62
N ASN A 107 -1.42 25.14 -2.54
CA ASN A 107 -0.46 26.10 -1.97
C ASN A 107 -0.06 25.74 -0.54
N LYS A 108 -1.03 25.30 0.29
CA LYS A 108 -0.74 24.88 1.66
C LYS A 108 0.07 23.59 1.71
N GLY A 109 -0.20 22.65 0.81
CA GLY A 109 0.59 21.43 0.64
C GLY A 109 2.04 21.74 0.28
N GLU A 110 2.27 22.64 -0.67
CA GLU A 110 3.60 23.10 -1.07
C GLU A 110 4.34 23.77 0.11
N GLU A 111 3.65 24.64 0.87
CA GLU A 111 4.21 25.29 2.06
C GLU A 111 4.63 24.28 3.14
N ILE A 112 3.80 23.25 3.40
CA ILE A 112 4.11 22.19 4.36
C ILE A 112 5.34 21.41 3.92
N VAL A 113 5.41 21.03 2.63
CA VAL A 113 6.57 20.29 2.10
C VAL A 113 7.83 21.12 2.18
N ALA A 114 7.76 22.42 1.83
CA ALA A 114 8.89 23.34 1.93
C ALA A 114 9.37 23.48 3.39
N THR A 115 8.43 23.65 4.33
CA THR A 115 8.74 23.78 5.76
C THR A 115 9.37 22.51 6.31
N ALA A 116 8.75 21.34 6.06
CA ALA A 116 9.26 20.06 6.50
C ALA A 116 10.65 19.75 5.91
N SER A 117 10.88 20.09 4.64
CA SER A 117 12.19 19.93 4.00
C SER A 117 13.24 20.85 4.62
N GLY A 118 12.87 22.09 4.96
CA GLY A 118 13.73 23.02 5.66
C GLY A 118 14.11 22.54 7.06
N GLU A 119 13.13 22.10 7.84
CA GLU A 119 13.35 21.53 9.18
C GLU A 119 14.22 20.27 9.14
N ALA A 120 13.96 19.36 8.20
CA ALA A 120 14.78 18.17 8.00
C ALA A 120 16.23 18.52 7.64
N GLN A 121 16.45 19.52 6.79
CA GLN A 121 17.80 19.98 6.44
C GLN A 121 18.55 20.56 7.65
N VAL A 122 17.85 21.31 8.50
CA VAL A 122 18.43 21.83 9.75
C VAL A 122 18.82 20.69 10.68
N LEU A 123 17.93 19.70 10.88
CA LEU A 123 18.20 18.54 11.74
C LEU A 123 19.41 17.73 11.24
N VAL A 124 19.51 17.50 9.93
CA VAL A 124 20.64 16.77 9.35
C VAL A 124 21.94 17.54 9.56
N THR A 125 21.94 18.86 9.34
CA THR A 125 23.11 19.71 9.54
C THR A 125 23.55 19.71 11.01
N SER A 126 22.61 19.90 11.95
CA SER A 126 22.93 19.90 13.38
C SER A 126 23.46 18.55 13.86
N ALA A 127 22.88 17.45 13.37
CA ALA A 127 23.36 16.10 13.69
C ALA A 127 24.77 15.86 13.13
N GLN A 128 25.08 16.35 11.94
CA GLN A 128 26.42 16.27 11.36
C GLN A 128 27.45 17.04 12.19
N ASP A 129 27.11 18.24 12.65
CA ASP A 129 27.97 19.06 13.51
C ASP A 129 28.23 18.37 14.86
N GLU A 130 27.18 17.83 15.50
CA GLU A 130 27.31 17.07 16.75
C GLU A 130 28.22 15.86 16.57
N VAL A 131 28.00 15.04 15.54
CA VAL A 131 28.86 13.89 15.25
C VAL A 131 30.32 14.30 15.06
N GLN A 132 30.56 15.41 14.36
CA GLN A 132 31.92 15.92 14.16
C GLN A 132 32.60 16.30 15.48
N THR A 133 31.87 16.92 16.41
CA THR A 133 32.40 17.24 17.74
C THR A 133 32.68 15.99 18.57
N VAL A 134 31.78 15.00 18.55
CA VAL A 134 31.95 13.73 19.25
C VAL A 134 33.18 12.98 18.75
N ILE A 135 33.42 12.96 17.43
CA ILE A 135 34.61 12.33 16.84
C ILE A 135 35.88 13.04 17.31
N GLN A 136 35.90 14.38 17.29
CA GLN A 136 37.06 15.15 17.75
C GLN A 136 37.36 14.91 19.23
N ASP A 137 36.33 14.87 20.07
CA ASP A 137 36.45 14.58 21.50
C ASP A 137 36.97 13.17 21.76
N ALA A 138 36.41 12.18 21.04
CA ALA A 138 36.86 10.80 21.12
C ALA A 138 38.33 10.66 20.70
N GLN A 139 38.74 11.32 19.62
CA GLN A 139 40.14 11.35 19.17
C GLN A 139 41.06 11.96 20.23
N ARG A 140 40.72 13.13 20.79
CA ARG A 140 41.51 13.77 21.85
C ARG A 140 41.69 12.88 23.07
N ARG A 141 40.61 12.24 23.53
CA ARG A 141 40.65 11.31 24.67
C ARG A 141 41.50 10.08 24.36
N ALA A 142 41.39 9.53 23.15
CA ALA A 142 42.21 8.39 22.72
C ALA A 142 43.70 8.74 22.73
N TYR A 143 44.08 9.91 22.20
CA TYR A 143 45.46 10.37 22.24
C TYR A 143 46.00 10.53 23.67
N SER A 144 45.21 11.14 24.57
CA SER A 144 45.61 11.26 25.98
C SER A 144 45.81 9.90 26.62
N LEU A 145 44.87 8.97 26.41
CA LEU A 145 44.93 7.63 26.99
C LEU A 145 46.18 6.86 26.52
N ILE A 146 46.53 6.97 25.24
CA ILE A 146 47.74 6.33 24.69
C ILE A 146 48.98 6.93 25.35
N ASN A 147 49.10 8.26 25.40
CA ASN A 147 50.26 8.92 26.02
C ASN A 147 50.40 8.58 27.51
N ASP A 148 49.29 8.53 28.24
CA ASP A 148 49.27 8.17 29.66
C ASP A 148 49.70 6.71 29.85
N ALA A 149 49.20 5.80 29.01
CA ALA A 149 49.57 4.39 29.03
C ALA A 149 51.06 4.18 28.68
N GLU A 150 51.59 4.90 27.71
CA GLU A 150 53.02 4.88 27.36
C GLU A 150 53.89 5.35 28.52
N THR A 151 53.48 6.44 29.19
CA THR A 151 54.19 6.98 30.35
C THR A 151 54.20 5.98 31.50
N GLN A 152 53.04 5.41 31.86
CA GLN A 152 52.93 4.40 32.91
C GLN A 152 53.74 3.13 32.57
N ALA A 153 53.73 2.70 31.31
CA ALA A 153 54.51 1.54 30.87
C ALA A 153 56.02 1.81 31.01
N ALA A 154 56.49 3.02 30.69
CA ALA A 154 57.88 3.41 30.85
C ALA A 154 58.30 3.43 32.33
N GLU A 155 57.47 4.02 33.20
CA GLU A 155 57.68 4.04 34.65
C GLU A 155 57.72 2.62 35.24
N LEU A 156 56.78 1.76 34.85
CA LEU A 156 56.73 0.38 35.30
C LEU A 156 57.96 -0.41 34.88
N ARG A 157 58.42 -0.26 33.63
CA ARG A 157 59.64 -0.90 33.14
C ARG A 157 60.86 -0.45 33.95
N GLN A 158 61.01 0.85 34.15
CA GLN A 158 62.12 1.39 34.94
C GLN A 158 62.08 0.91 36.40
N GLY A 159 60.89 0.86 37.00
CA GLY A 159 60.69 0.32 38.35
C GLY A 159 61.06 -1.16 38.45
N ALA A 160 60.66 -1.97 37.46
CA ALA A 160 61.00 -3.39 37.40
C ALA A 160 62.50 -3.62 37.21
N ASP A 161 63.16 -2.82 36.37
CA ASP A 161 64.61 -2.87 36.16
C ASP A 161 65.36 -2.52 37.46
N ARG A 162 64.94 -1.45 38.15
CA ARG A 162 65.51 -1.05 39.44
C ARG A 162 65.34 -2.15 40.49
N TYR A 163 64.14 -2.68 40.63
CA TYR A 163 63.87 -3.77 41.57
C TYR A 163 64.72 -5.02 41.25
N SER A 164 64.86 -5.36 39.97
CA SER A 164 65.70 -6.48 39.54
C SER A 164 67.17 -6.28 39.91
N MET A 165 67.70 -5.07 39.75
CA MET A 165 69.06 -4.73 40.17
C MET A 165 69.24 -4.82 41.69
N GLU A 166 68.28 -4.32 42.48
CA GLU A 166 68.31 -4.41 43.94
C GLU A 166 68.32 -5.86 44.42
N VAL A 167 67.43 -6.70 43.85
CA VAL A 167 67.36 -8.13 44.18
C VAL A 167 68.66 -8.84 43.79
N LEU A 168 69.17 -8.64 42.57
CA LEU A 168 70.41 -9.27 42.12
C LEU A 168 71.62 -8.86 42.96
N SER A 169 71.73 -7.57 43.31
CA SER A 169 72.78 -7.05 44.20
C SER A 169 72.71 -7.70 45.59
N SER A 170 71.51 -7.85 46.15
CA SER A 170 71.33 -8.55 47.44
C SER A 170 71.74 -10.02 47.39
N ILE A 171 71.48 -10.71 46.27
CA ILE A 171 71.88 -12.11 46.06
C ILE A 171 73.41 -12.20 45.91
N GLU A 172 74.03 -11.27 45.18
CA GLU A 172 75.49 -11.19 45.04
C GLU A 172 76.17 -11.03 46.41
N GLU A 173 75.67 -10.12 47.25
CA GLU A 173 76.19 -9.89 48.60
C GLU A 173 76.09 -11.16 49.47
N GLN A 174 74.94 -11.84 49.44
CA GLN A 174 74.72 -13.09 50.16
C GLN A 174 75.70 -14.19 49.69
N LEU A 175 75.85 -14.38 48.37
CA LEU A 175 76.79 -15.36 47.80
C LEU A 175 78.24 -15.05 48.19
N SER A 176 78.64 -13.78 48.16
CA SER A 176 79.99 -13.35 48.53
C SER A 176 80.28 -13.65 50.01
N ASN A 177 79.31 -13.41 50.89
CA ASN A 177 79.39 -13.78 52.30
C ASN A 177 79.51 -15.31 52.50
N GLN A 178 78.68 -16.10 51.81
CA GLN A 178 78.73 -17.57 51.85
C GLN A 178 80.08 -18.11 51.36
N LEU A 179 80.59 -17.60 50.22
CA LEU A 179 81.90 -17.97 49.67
C LEU A 179 83.04 -17.60 50.63
N GLY A 180 82.95 -16.44 51.29
CA GLY A 180 83.90 -16.03 52.32
C GLY A 180 83.93 -17.00 53.51
N GLN A 181 82.78 -17.51 53.95
CA GLN A 181 82.70 -18.54 54.98
C GLN A 181 83.32 -19.87 54.52
N VAL A 182 83.02 -20.32 53.30
CA VAL A 182 83.59 -21.54 52.72
C VAL A 182 85.12 -21.45 52.62
N ARG A 183 85.66 -20.34 52.13
CA ARG A 183 87.12 -20.11 52.04
C ARG A 183 87.79 -20.19 53.41
N ARG A 184 87.24 -19.50 54.41
CA ARG A 184 87.74 -19.59 55.80
C ARG A 184 87.70 -21.02 56.35
N GLY A 185 86.65 -21.78 56.02
CA GLY A 185 86.55 -23.20 56.38
C GLY A 185 87.60 -24.07 55.69
N LEU A 186 87.84 -23.88 54.39
CA LEU A 186 88.88 -24.58 53.64
C LEU A 186 90.30 -24.26 54.15
N ASP A 187 90.59 -22.99 54.44
CA ASP A 187 91.88 -22.58 54.99
C ASP A 187 92.15 -23.26 56.35
N ALA A 188 91.15 -23.33 57.23
CA ALA A 188 91.25 -24.02 58.52
C ALA A 188 91.53 -25.54 58.37
N LEU A 189 90.95 -26.19 57.36
CA LEU A 189 91.20 -27.59 57.06
C LEU A 189 92.60 -27.82 56.46
N ASN A 190 93.07 -26.93 55.58
CA ASN A 190 94.42 -27.00 55.00
C ASN A 190 95.53 -26.80 56.05
N ILE A 191 95.31 -25.91 57.03
CA ILE A 191 96.24 -25.73 58.16
C ILE A 191 96.32 -27.00 59.01
N THR A 192 95.24 -27.79 59.09
CA THR A 192 95.21 -29.06 59.80
C THR A 192 95.95 -30.20 59.06
N GLN A 193 96.20 -30.06 57.75
CA GLN A 193 96.99 -31.00 56.94
C GLN A 193 98.50 -30.74 56.93
N THR A 194 99.04 -29.88 57.81
CA THR A 194 100.49 -29.78 58.03
C THR A 194 100.86 -30.50 59.33
N PRO A 195 101.25 -31.80 59.32
CA PRO A 195 101.68 -32.48 60.52
C PRO A 195 103.15 -32.20 60.81
N ARG A 196 103.41 -31.87 62.06
CA ARG A 196 104.70 -31.99 62.73
C ARG A 196 105.27 -33.41 62.59
N GLN A 197 106.55 -33.52 62.24
CA GLN A 197 107.57 -34.46 62.77
C GLN A 197 108.85 -34.31 61.91
N SER A 198 109.95 -33.74 62.40
CA SER A 198 111.03 -34.52 63.04
C SER A 198 112.08 -33.60 63.69
N GLN A 199 112.02 -33.47 65.02
CA GLN A 199 113.14 -33.23 65.94
C GLN A 199 112.78 -34.03 67.20
N GLY A 200 113.56 -34.93 67.77
CA GLY A 200 114.85 -35.52 67.44
C GLY A 200 115.12 -36.64 68.48
N ASN A 201 116.22 -37.39 68.36
CA ASN A 201 117.17 -37.57 69.47
C ASN A 201 118.39 -38.45 69.11
N THR A 202 119.57 -38.00 69.59
CA THR A 202 120.76 -38.71 70.11
C THR A 202 121.45 -39.78 69.23
N VAL A 203 122.63 -39.50 68.65
CA VAL A 203 124.01 -39.56 69.24
C VAL A 203 124.49 -40.99 69.51
N GLU A 204 125.38 -41.52 68.65
CA GLU A 204 126.70 -42.05 69.08
C GLU A 204 127.65 -42.36 67.90
N THR A 205 128.82 -41.73 68.00
CA THR A 205 130.17 -41.99 67.46
C THR A 205 130.46 -43.23 66.60
N SER A 206 131.21 -43.03 65.50
CA SER A 206 132.56 -43.61 65.32
C SER A 206 133.25 -43.21 64.00
N ASN A 207 134.45 -42.65 64.17
CA ASN A 207 135.66 -42.78 63.35
C ASN A 207 135.67 -42.57 61.82
N THR A 208 136.29 -41.44 61.43
CA THR A 208 137.36 -41.19 60.42
C THR A 208 138.19 -42.39 59.91
N PRO A 209 139.10 -42.21 58.90
CA PRO A 209 139.19 -41.23 57.81
C PRO A 209 139.64 -41.86 56.45
N SER A 210 139.70 -41.06 55.37
CA SER A 210 140.89 -40.82 54.52
C SER A 210 140.52 -40.06 53.25
#